data_AF-A0A564YMI0-F1
#
_entry.id   AF-A0A564YMI0-F1
#
_cell.length_a   1.000
_cell.length_b   1.000
_cell.length_c   1.000
_cell.angle_alpha   90.00
_cell.angle_beta   90.00
_cell.angle_gamma   90.00
#
_symmetry.space_group_name_H-M   'P 1'
#
loop_
_entity.id
_entity.type
_entity.pdbx_description
1 polymer ?
#
loop_
_entity_poly.entity_id
_entity_poly.type
_entity_poly.pdbx_seq_one_letter_code
_entity_poly.pdbx_strand_id
1 'polypeptide(L)'
;IKSVIICFLFLQVVFAAEPTEQPPITYPYPPFPILDKEINPSYWEGLARIEIDKANKLFPEFYSKAKQAKNVILFLGDGMGIPTLAATRFDKTNLTGKAEMHPFEEWEFSSLCRTYDLETMVTDSASSATAYLTGTKTRTAMIGVTGQVFYKKCKRYSDEEKTESALTAAEKIGKWTGIITSSRVTHASPSGCYGHVAFRDWEADSDLPCNKGEACDCTDLAYQLVKEHPDIHVIMGGAQEKFYPEGVTLPSNTSAKGKRWDGKNLAQEWESTQKTKGRKYIYADSPETFNKIKFEEYDYALSKFALHVKLYLMIASVIKTSYFAFD
;
A
#
# COMPACT_ATOMS: atom_id res chain seq x y z
N ILE A 1 -38.27 -1.34 26.20
CA ILE A 1 -37.38 -0.24 26.64
C ILE A 1 -37.48 0.84 25.56
N LYS A 2 -38.02 2.03 25.86
CA LYS A 2 -38.11 3.12 24.86
C LYS A 2 -36.74 3.77 24.76
N SER A 3 -36.08 3.65 23.61
CA SER A 3 -34.79 4.30 23.36
C SER A 3 -35.00 5.80 23.14
N VAL A 4 -34.24 6.64 23.85
CA VAL A 4 -34.24 8.10 23.68
C VAL A 4 -33.01 8.46 22.84
N ILE A 5 -33.20 9.17 21.72
CA ILE A 5 -32.11 9.78 20.96
C ILE A 5 -31.98 11.22 21.45
N ILE A 6 -30.87 11.55 22.10
CA ILE A 6 -30.52 12.91 22.49
C ILE A 6 -29.42 13.39 21.54
N CYS A 7 -29.73 14.42 20.74
CA CYS A 7 -28.79 15.00 19.80
C CYS A 7 -28.13 16.24 20.43
N PHE A 8 -26.83 16.17 20.73
CA PHE A 8 -26.05 17.33 21.17
C PHE A 8 -25.33 17.94 19.97
N LEU A 9 -25.80 19.10 19.51
CA LEU A 9 -25.13 19.90 18.48
C LEU A 9 -24.27 20.97 19.17
N PHE A 10 -22.96 20.74 19.24
CA PHE A 10 -22.00 21.76 19.66
C PHE A 10 -21.57 22.58 18.44
N LEU A 11 -22.29 23.66 18.14
CA LEU A 11 -21.83 24.69 17.22
C LEU A 11 -20.90 25.65 17.97
N GLN A 12 -19.63 25.70 17.59
CA GLN A 12 -18.79 26.84 17.93
C GLN A 12 -19.20 28.02 17.04
N VAL A 13 -19.98 28.94 17.61
CA VAL A 13 -20.28 30.22 16.97
C VAL A 13 -19.09 31.14 17.23
N VAL A 14 -18.19 31.24 16.25
CA VAL A 14 -17.21 32.33 16.21
C VAL A 14 -17.97 33.57 15.76
N PHE A 15 -18.16 34.54 16.66
CA PHE A 15 -18.72 35.83 16.31
C PHE A 15 -17.73 36.56 15.40
N ALA A 16 -17.98 36.51 14.09
CA ALA A 16 -17.35 37.43 13.15
C ALA A 16 -17.96 38.82 13.34
N ALA A 17 -17.11 39.84 13.45
CA ALA A 17 -17.53 41.23 13.48
C ALA A 17 -18.11 41.63 12.12
N GLU A 18 -19.31 42.19 12.15
CA GLU A 18 -20.12 42.76 11.05
C GLU A 18 -20.40 41.84 9.84
N PRO A 19 -21.60 41.89 9.24
CA PRO A 19 -21.92 41.12 8.05
C PRO A 19 -21.18 41.72 6.85
N THR A 20 -19.93 41.30 6.63
CA THR A 20 -19.26 41.52 5.35
C THR A 20 -19.94 40.64 4.31
N GLU A 21 -20.51 41.24 3.26
CA GLU A 21 -20.93 40.51 2.06
C GLU A 21 -19.77 39.62 1.61
N GLN A 22 -19.94 38.30 1.73
CA GLN A 22 -18.92 37.38 1.24
C GLN A 22 -18.84 37.55 -0.27
N PRO A 23 -17.63 37.67 -0.84
CA PRO A 23 -17.47 37.78 -2.29
C PRO A 23 -18.16 36.58 -2.96
N PRO A 24 -18.81 36.79 -4.12
CA PRO A 24 -19.47 35.71 -4.83
C PRO A 24 -18.46 34.59 -5.10
N ILE A 25 -18.79 33.39 -4.59
CA ILE A 25 -17.96 32.21 -4.78
C ILE A 25 -18.04 31.83 -6.25
N THR A 26 -16.96 32.08 -7.00
CA THR A 26 -16.82 31.54 -8.35
C THR A 26 -16.54 30.05 -8.23
N TYR A 27 -17.55 29.22 -8.49
CA TYR A 27 -17.36 27.78 -8.52
C TYR A 27 -16.43 27.42 -9.68
N PRO A 28 -15.38 26.61 -9.45
CA PRO A 28 -14.49 26.16 -10.52
C PRO A 28 -15.20 25.28 -11.56
N TYR A 29 -16.40 24.80 -11.25
CA TYR A 29 -17.25 23.97 -12.10
C TYR A 29 -18.71 24.45 -12.03
N PRO A 30 -19.50 24.33 -13.12
CA PRO A 30 -20.94 24.58 -13.05
C PRO A 30 -21.59 23.65 -12.01
N PRO A 31 -22.65 24.09 -11.32
CA PRO A 31 -23.36 23.24 -10.38
C PRO A 31 -23.90 22.00 -11.10
N PHE A 32 -23.80 20.84 -10.44
CA PHE A 32 -24.36 19.60 -10.97
C PHE A 32 -25.89 19.73 -11.09
N PRO A 33 -26.50 19.12 -12.13
CA PRO A 33 -27.95 19.08 -12.26
C PRO A 33 -28.54 18.31 -11.08
N ILE A 34 -29.60 18.85 -10.48
CA ILE A 34 -30.38 18.16 -9.45
C ILE A 34 -31.12 17.00 -10.13
N LEU A 35 -30.92 15.77 -9.64
CA LEU A 35 -31.65 14.61 -10.17
C LEU A 35 -33.10 14.66 -9.68
N ASP A 36 -34.08 14.52 -10.59
CA ASP A 36 -35.51 14.63 -10.25
C ASP A 36 -35.96 13.75 -9.07
N LYS A 37 -35.38 12.54 -8.97
CA LYS A 37 -35.66 11.60 -7.87
C LYS A 37 -35.21 12.13 -6.50
N GLU A 38 -34.18 12.98 -6.44
CA GLU A 38 -33.58 13.51 -5.20
C GLU A 38 -34.34 14.73 -4.67
N ILE A 39 -35.23 15.30 -5.47
CA ILE A 39 -36.08 16.44 -5.07
C ILE A 39 -37.07 16.01 -3.98
N ASN A 40 -37.59 14.78 -4.04
CA ASN A 40 -38.61 14.32 -3.10
C ASN A 40 -37.98 13.84 -1.78
N PRO A 41 -38.41 14.34 -0.61
CA PRO A 41 -37.89 13.92 0.70
C PRO A 41 -37.96 12.40 0.93
N SER A 42 -38.97 11.72 0.37
CA SER A 42 -39.12 10.26 0.49
C SER A 42 -37.92 9.48 -0.04
N TYR A 43 -37.18 10.02 -1.01
CA TYR A 43 -35.94 9.42 -1.51
C TYR A 43 -34.88 9.37 -0.41
N TRP A 44 -34.63 10.49 0.26
CA TRP A 44 -33.65 10.61 1.34
C TRP A 44 -34.06 9.83 2.59
N GLU A 45 -35.35 9.84 2.94
CA GLU A 45 -35.88 9.02 4.03
C GLU A 45 -35.73 7.53 3.75
N GLY A 46 -35.98 7.10 2.50
CA GLY A 46 -35.78 5.72 2.07
C GLY A 46 -34.32 5.27 2.22
N LEU A 47 -33.38 6.10 1.77
CA LEU A 47 -31.94 5.85 1.94
C LEU A 47 -31.55 5.76 3.41
N ALA A 48 -32.00 6.70 4.25
CA ALA A 48 -31.70 6.71 5.68
C ALA A 48 -32.23 5.44 6.39
N ARG A 49 -33.44 4.98 6.04
CA ARG A 49 -34.01 3.74 6.59
C ARG A 49 -33.18 2.51 6.22
N ILE A 50 -32.74 2.42 4.96
CA ILE A 50 -31.86 1.34 4.50
C ILE A 50 -30.58 1.29 5.34
N GLU A 51 -29.93 2.44 5.56
CA GLU A 51 -28.69 2.50 6.33
C GLU A 51 -28.89 2.20 7.83
N ILE A 52 -29.98 2.69 8.44
CA ILE A 52 -30.33 2.36 9.83
C ILE A 52 -30.60 0.86 9.99
N ASP A 53 -31.34 0.25 9.06
CA ASP A 53 -31.65 -1.18 9.10
C ASP A 53 -30.40 -2.05 8.92
N LYS A 54 -29.44 -1.62 8.07
CA LYS A 54 -28.11 -2.24 7.97
C LYS A 54 -27.36 -2.13 9.31
N ALA A 55 -27.28 -0.92 9.88
CA ALA A 55 -26.60 -0.68 11.16
C ALA A 55 -27.17 -1.52 12.31
N ASN A 56 -28.50 -1.66 12.38
CA ASN A 56 -29.17 -2.45 13.42
C ASN A 56 -28.85 -3.96 13.34
N LYS A 57 -28.55 -4.49 12.14
CA LYS A 57 -28.18 -5.91 11.94
C LYS A 57 -26.71 -6.19 12.27
N LEU A 58 -25.84 -5.20 12.12
CA LEU A 58 -24.39 -5.35 12.24
C LEU A 58 -23.93 -5.72 13.66
N PHE A 59 -24.46 -5.06 14.70
CA PHE A 59 -23.94 -5.22 16.07
C PHE A 59 -24.26 -6.58 16.75
N PRO A 60 -25.48 -7.16 16.62
CA PRO A 60 -25.81 -8.43 17.29
C PRO A 60 -25.20 -9.67 16.64
N GLU A 61 -25.02 -9.68 15.31
CA GLU A 61 -24.52 -10.87 14.60
C GLU A 61 -23.00 -11.04 14.69
N PHE A 62 -22.25 -9.94 14.88
CA PHE A 62 -20.78 -9.94 14.86
C PHE A 62 -20.15 -10.65 16.08
N TYR A 63 -20.65 -10.42 17.30
CA TYR A 63 -20.06 -11.00 18.52
C TYR A 63 -20.28 -12.51 18.66
N SER A 64 -21.32 -13.07 18.04
CA SER A 64 -21.69 -14.48 18.23
C SER A 64 -21.05 -15.43 17.21
N LYS A 65 -20.43 -14.93 16.14
CA LYS A 65 -19.96 -15.73 14.98
C LYS A 65 -18.58 -15.39 14.44
N ALA A 66 -17.76 -14.57 15.12
CA ALA A 66 -16.43 -14.22 14.62
C ALA A 66 -15.55 -15.49 14.42
N LYS A 67 -15.31 -15.86 13.16
CA LYS A 67 -14.41 -16.97 12.77
C LYS A 67 -13.02 -16.42 12.48
N GLN A 68 -11.99 -17.25 12.69
CA GLN A 68 -10.63 -16.91 12.30
C GLN A 68 -10.54 -16.68 10.78
N ALA A 69 -9.90 -15.58 10.36
CA ALA A 69 -9.73 -15.25 8.96
C ALA A 69 -8.74 -16.22 8.28
N LYS A 70 -9.16 -16.85 7.17
CA LYS A 70 -8.30 -17.69 6.31
C LYS A 70 -7.25 -16.83 5.59
N ASN A 71 -7.69 -15.70 5.02
CA ASN A 71 -6.93 -14.79 4.18
C ASN A 71 -7.02 -13.35 4.72
N VAL A 72 -5.95 -12.57 4.53
CA VAL A 72 -5.91 -11.14 4.86
C VAL A 72 -5.40 -10.38 3.65
N ILE A 73 -6.14 -9.36 3.21
CA ILE A 73 -5.75 -8.48 2.11
C ILE A 73 -5.77 -7.05 2.65
N LEU A 74 -4.64 -6.36 2.56
CA LEU A 74 -4.51 -4.96 2.94
C LEU A 74 -4.36 -4.10 1.68
N PHE A 75 -5.32 -3.21 1.44
CA PHE A 75 -5.21 -2.16 0.44
C PHE A 75 -4.70 -0.89 1.09
N LEU A 76 -3.61 -0.32 0.55
CA LEU A 76 -3.06 0.92 1.03
C LEU A 76 -3.01 1.99 -0.08
N GLY A 77 -3.80 3.04 0.09
CA GLY A 77 -3.64 4.27 -0.68
C GLY A 77 -2.60 5.19 -0.03
N ASP A 78 -1.38 5.20 -0.56
CA ASP A 78 -0.31 6.09 -0.09
C ASP A 78 -0.73 7.57 -0.30
N GLY A 79 -0.76 8.36 0.78
CA GLY A 79 -1.24 9.75 0.76
C GLY A 79 -2.77 9.92 0.60
N MET A 80 -3.56 8.84 0.72
CA MET A 80 -5.01 8.87 0.52
C MET A 80 -5.77 9.30 1.79
N GLY A 81 -5.66 10.59 2.14
CA GLY A 81 -6.44 11.19 3.22
C GLY A 81 -7.92 11.38 2.86
N ILE A 82 -8.75 11.74 3.84
CA ILE A 82 -10.18 12.05 3.63
C ILE A 82 -10.42 13.11 2.53
N PRO A 83 -9.62 14.19 2.43
CA PRO A 83 -9.76 15.14 1.32
C PRO A 83 -9.53 14.50 -0.06
N THR A 84 -8.57 13.59 -0.19
CA THR A 84 -8.30 12.85 -1.43
C THR A 84 -9.48 11.95 -1.80
N LEU A 85 -10.12 11.30 -0.83
CA LEU A 85 -11.33 10.51 -1.06
C LEU A 85 -12.48 11.38 -1.58
N ALA A 86 -12.71 12.54 -0.97
CA ALA A 86 -13.74 13.47 -1.42
C ALA A 86 -13.45 13.98 -2.85
N ALA A 87 -12.21 14.40 -3.12
CA ALA A 87 -11.80 14.89 -4.43
C ALA A 87 -11.99 13.85 -5.54
N THR A 88 -11.62 12.59 -5.27
CA THR A 88 -11.79 11.49 -6.24
C THR A 88 -13.25 11.11 -6.47
N ARG A 89 -14.13 11.27 -5.47
CA ARG A 89 -15.59 11.15 -5.67
C ARG A 89 -16.12 12.23 -6.61
N PHE A 90 -15.68 13.48 -6.44
CA PHE A 90 -16.07 14.57 -7.34
C PHE A 90 -15.58 14.35 -8.77
N ASP A 91 -14.34 13.91 -8.95
CA ASP A 91 -13.80 13.57 -10.27
C ASP A 91 -14.61 12.45 -10.95
N LYS A 92 -14.92 11.38 -10.22
CA LYS A 92 -15.78 10.29 -10.72
C LYS A 92 -17.19 10.79 -11.08
N THR A 93 -17.76 11.63 -10.24
CA THR A 93 -19.09 12.24 -10.46
C THR A 93 -19.10 13.13 -11.70
N ASN A 94 -18.03 13.90 -11.94
CA ASN A 94 -17.87 14.68 -13.17
C ASN A 94 -17.89 13.78 -14.42
N LEU A 95 -17.31 12.58 -14.35
CA LEU A 95 -17.26 11.64 -15.46
C LEU A 95 -18.60 10.92 -15.70
N THR A 96 -19.31 10.55 -14.63
CA THR A 96 -20.54 9.73 -14.74
C THR A 96 -21.84 10.54 -14.66
N GLY A 97 -21.76 11.79 -14.24
CA GLY A 97 -22.92 12.65 -13.93
C GLY A 97 -23.69 12.19 -12.70
N LYS A 98 -23.15 11.28 -11.88
CA LYS A 98 -23.82 10.70 -10.71
C LYS A 98 -22.87 10.67 -9.52
N ALA A 99 -23.38 11.08 -8.36
CA ALA A 99 -22.67 10.91 -7.11
C ALA A 99 -22.43 9.42 -6.85
N GLU A 100 -21.16 9.01 -6.84
CA GLU A 100 -20.76 7.62 -6.65
C GLU A 100 -19.78 7.49 -5.50
N MET A 101 -20.00 6.44 -4.70
CA MET A 101 -19.07 6.02 -3.66
C MET A 101 -17.93 5.20 -4.24
N HIS A 102 -16.81 5.13 -3.52
CA HIS A 102 -15.79 4.11 -3.77
C HIS A 102 -16.27 2.77 -3.21
N PRO A 103 -15.91 1.62 -3.82
CA PRO A 103 -16.39 0.31 -3.37
C PRO A 103 -16.10 -0.01 -1.89
N PHE A 104 -15.01 0.52 -1.34
CA PHE A 104 -14.66 0.32 0.08
C PHE A 104 -15.43 1.24 1.04
N GLU A 105 -16.12 2.28 0.56
CA GLU A 105 -17.01 3.11 1.39
C GLU A 105 -18.31 2.37 1.75
N GLU A 106 -18.60 1.24 1.09
CA GLU A 106 -19.69 0.33 1.45
C GLU A 106 -19.30 -0.67 2.55
N TRP A 107 -18.03 -0.71 2.97
CA TRP A 107 -17.60 -1.61 4.03
C TRP A 107 -18.25 -1.28 5.37
N GLU A 108 -18.58 -2.32 6.12
CA GLU A 108 -19.33 -2.24 7.37
C GLU A 108 -18.60 -1.46 8.47
N PHE A 109 -17.27 -1.43 8.40
CA PHE A 109 -16.42 -0.80 9.40
C PHE A 109 -15.55 0.28 8.79
N SER A 110 -15.60 1.46 9.39
CA SER A 110 -14.66 2.54 9.14
C SER A 110 -14.12 3.06 10.47
N SER A 111 -12.85 3.47 10.48
CA SER A 111 -12.21 4.01 11.67
C SER A 111 -11.17 5.06 11.27
N LEU A 112 -10.83 5.91 12.24
CA LEU A 112 -9.78 6.91 12.09
C LEU A 112 -8.49 6.40 12.72
N CYS A 113 -7.37 6.55 12.00
CA CYS A 113 -6.05 6.18 12.48
C CYS A 113 -5.21 7.42 12.82
N ARG A 114 -4.49 7.38 13.96
CA ARG A 114 -3.54 8.42 14.35
C ARG A 114 -2.15 8.10 13.81
N THR A 115 -1.73 8.87 12.80
CA THR A 115 -0.59 8.53 11.94
C THR A 115 0.77 9.07 12.40
N TYR A 116 0.86 9.91 13.44
CA TYR A 116 2.15 10.45 13.92
C TYR A 116 3.21 9.34 14.15
N ASP A 117 4.48 9.63 13.92
CA ASP A 117 5.58 8.70 14.22
C ASP A 117 6.28 9.08 15.55
N LEU A 118 7.43 8.49 15.89
CA LEU A 118 8.10 8.78 17.17
C LEU A 118 8.76 10.17 17.23
N GLU A 119 8.95 10.85 16.09
CA GLU A 119 9.69 12.11 15.99
C GLU A 119 8.83 13.26 15.41
N THR A 120 7.77 12.95 14.67
CA THR A 120 6.98 13.92 13.90
C THR A 120 5.47 13.67 14.00
N MET A 121 4.71 14.77 13.97
CA MET A 121 3.25 14.73 13.89
C MET A 121 2.74 14.39 12.49
N VAL A 122 3.54 14.68 11.46
CA VAL A 122 3.28 14.36 10.07
C VAL A 122 4.28 13.30 9.64
N THR A 123 3.85 12.04 9.72
CA THR A 123 4.67 10.87 9.39
C THR A 123 5.01 10.80 7.90
N ASP A 124 6.09 10.09 7.58
CA ASP A 124 6.43 9.69 6.22
C ASP A 124 5.96 8.26 5.90
N SER A 125 6.02 7.84 4.63
CA SER A 125 5.62 6.48 4.24
C SER A 125 6.40 5.35 4.93
N ALA A 126 7.65 5.57 5.35
CA ALA A 126 8.49 4.52 5.94
C ALA A 126 8.11 4.21 7.40
N SER A 127 8.03 5.26 8.22
CA SER A 127 7.66 5.11 9.62
C SER A 127 6.21 4.64 9.78
N SER A 128 5.30 5.13 8.92
CA SER A 128 3.93 4.64 8.86
C SER A 128 3.86 3.17 8.40
N ALA A 129 4.66 2.75 7.40
CA ALA A 129 4.75 1.34 6.98
C ALA A 129 5.14 0.40 8.09
N THR A 130 6.14 0.78 8.88
CA THR A 130 6.51 0.03 10.09
C THR A 130 5.31 -0.08 11.03
N ALA A 131 4.59 1.02 11.28
CA ALA A 131 3.44 1.01 12.18
C ALA A 131 2.31 0.08 11.74
N TYR A 132 1.83 0.17 10.50
CA TYR A 132 0.66 -0.61 10.06
C TYR A 132 1.00 -2.05 9.61
N LEU A 133 2.27 -2.36 9.30
CA LEU A 133 2.68 -3.73 8.91
C LEU A 133 3.29 -4.52 10.06
N THR A 134 3.96 -3.88 11.00
CA THR A 134 4.67 -4.56 12.11
C THR A 134 4.06 -4.27 13.47
N GLY A 135 3.06 -3.38 13.54
CA GLY A 135 2.38 -3.00 14.79
C GLY A 135 3.22 -2.08 15.69
N THR A 136 4.38 -1.62 15.25
CA THR A 136 5.33 -0.83 16.05
C THR A 136 5.62 0.51 15.40
N LYS A 137 5.49 1.62 16.15
CA LYS A 137 5.93 2.94 15.69
C LYS A 137 7.46 3.05 15.74
N THR A 138 8.03 3.77 14.78
CA THR A 138 9.47 4.03 14.68
C THR A 138 9.74 5.50 14.35
N ARG A 139 11.01 5.85 14.16
CA ARG A 139 11.47 7.19 13.78
C ARG A 139 11.21 7.47 12.29
N THR A 140 11.12 8.74 11.92
CA THR A 140 10.87 9.15 10.53
C THR A 140 11.90 8.56 9.57
N ALA A 141 11.48 8.14 8.38
CA ALA A 141 12.32 7.53 7.34
C ALA A 141 12.93 6.15 7.66
N MET A 142 12.58 5.54 8.80
CA MET A 142 13.01 4.18 9.16
C MET A 142 12.00 3.13 8.68
N ILE A 143 12.47 1.95 8.28
CA ILE A 143 11.63 0.83 7.85
C ILE A 143 11.95 -0.39 8.69
N GLY A 144 10.93 -0.97 9.32
CA GLY A 144 11.01 -2.27 9.97
C GLY A 144 11.94 -2.34 11.19
N VAL A 145 12.52 -1.23 11.63
CA VAL A 145 13.36 -1.16 12.83
C VAL A 145 12.63 -0.46 13.97
N THR A 146 12.96 -0.81 15.21
CA THR A 146 12.36 -0.18 16.40
C THR A 146 12.87 1.25 16.58
N GLY A 147 12.23 2.00 17.49
CA GLY A 147 12.68 3.32 17.92
C GLY A 147 14.05 3.35 18.61
N GLN A 148 14.77 2.24 18.72
CA GLN A 148 16.16 2.21 19.20
C GLN A 148 17.15 2.63 18.10
N VAL A 149 16.86 2.32 16.83
CA VAL A 149 17.78 2.58 15.71
C VAL A 149 17.76 4.05 15.28
N PHE A 150 18.93 4.68 15.21
CA PHE A 150 19.07 6.10 14.86
C PHE A 150 19.15 6.34 13.35
N TYR A 151 18.74 7.53 12.92
CA TYR A 151 18.71 7.94 11.52
C TYR A 151 20.03 7.71 10.80
N LYS A 152 19.98 7.05 9.63
CA LYS A 152 21.13 6.70 8.78
C LYS A 152 22.25 5.93 9.47
N LYS A 153 21.97 5.28 10.62
CA LYS A 153 22.97 4.43 11.29
C LYS A 153 23.07 3.08 10.57
N CYS A 154 23.93 3.01 9.57
CA CYS A 154 24.21 1.77 8.85
C CYS A 154 24.97 0.80 9.74
N LYS A 155 24.34 -0.34 10.05
CA LYS A 155 24.93 -1.47 10.75
C LYS A 155 24.06 -2.72 10.55
N ARG A 156 24.54 -3.86 11.04
CA ARG A 156 23.69 -5.02 11.28
C ARG A 156 22.83 -4.76 12.51
N TYR A 157 21.53 -4.87 12.36
CA TYR A 157 20.57 -4.73 13.45
C TYR A 157 20.44 -6.06 14.20
N SER A 158 20.37 -5.98 15.53
CA SER A 158 19.98 -7.10 16.39
C SER A 158 18.51 -7.45 16.22
N ASP A 159 18.09 -8.60 16.74
CA ASP A 159 16.68 -9.03 16.67
C ASP A 159 15.77 -8.09 17.48
N GLU A 160 16.25 -7.48 18.56
CA GLU A 160 15.53 -6.48 19.36
C GLU A 160 15.40 -5.12 18.66
N GLU A 161 16.25 -4.86 17.66
CA GLU A 161 16.21 -3.66 16.84
C GLU A 161 15.33 -3.83 15.59
N LYS A 162 15.01 -5.07 15.21
CA LYS A 162 14.13 -5.40 14.09
C LYS A 162 12.69 -5.57 14.57
N THR A 163 11.75 -5.33 13.66
CA THR A 163 10.33 -5.59 13.86
C THR A 163 9.88 -6.65 12.86
N GLU A 164 8.96 -7.51 13.28
CA GLU A 164 8.38 -8.53 12.42
C GLU A 164 7.10 -8.01 11.79
N SER A 165 7.00 -8.11 10.46
CA SER A 165 5.78 -7.74 9.75
C SER A 165 4.73 -8.85 9.81
N ALA A 166 3.47 -8.49 9.65
CA ALA A 166 2.38 -9.44 9.48
C ALA A 166 2.59 -10.38 8.28
N LEU A 167 3.31 -9.92 7.24
CA LEU A 167 3.66 -10.74 6.08
C LEU A 167 4.68 -11.81 6.47
N THR A 168 5.75 -11.45 7.17
CA THR A 168 6.76 -12.40 7.67
C THR A 168 6.15 -13.37 8.69
N ALA A 169 5.26 -12.90 9.56
CA ALA A 169 4.53 -13.76 10.49
C ALA A 169 3.63 -14.77 9.76
N ALA A 170 2.93 -14.35 8.69
CA ALA A 170 2.12 -15.22 7.85
C ALA A 170 2.97 -16.28 7.13
N GLU A 171 4.13 -15.88 6.61
CA GLU A 171 5.11 -16.77 5.97
C GLU A 171 5.61 -17.84 6.95
N LYS A 172 5.96 -17.47 8.19
CA LYS A 172 6.41 -18.40 9.26
C LYS A 172 5.38 -19.48 9.61
N ILE A 173 4.09 -19.19 9.46
CA ILE A 173 3.01 -20.16 9.68
C ILE A 173 2.57 -20.88 8.39
N GLY A 174 3.35 -20.76 7.31
CA GLY A 174 3.13 -21.46 6.05
C GLY A 174 2.02 -20.90 5.17
N LYS A 175 1.58 -19.65 5.39
CA LYS A 175 0.64 -18.99 4.47
C LYS A 175 1.37 -18.48 3.24
N TRP A 176 0.64 -18.44 2.13
CA TRP A 176 1.07 -17.72 0.94
C TRP A 176 1.07 -16.22 1.21
N THR A 177 2.12 -15.56 0.75
CA THR A 177 2.35 -14.13 0.99
C THR A 177 2.66 -13.42 -0.32
N GLY A 178 2.27 -12.15 -0.41
CA GLY A 178 2.51 -11.38 -1.62
C GLY A 178 2.54 -9.88 -1.38
N ILE A 179 3.32 -9.20 -2.22
CA ILE A 179 3.46 -7.75 -2.29
C ILE A 179 3.15 -7.32 -3.71
N ILE A 180 2.15 -6.46 -3.86
CA ILE A 180 1.75 -5.90 -5.13
C ILE A 180 1.66 -4.38 -4.96
N THR A 181 2.41 -3.64 -5.78
CA THR A 181 2.43 -2.17 -5.71
C THR A 181 2.60 -1.54 -7.08
N SER A 182 2.05 -0.34 -7.25
CA SER A 182 2.31 0.52 -8.40
C SER A 182 3.64 1.29 -8.30
N SER A 183 4.28 1.29 -7.12
CA SER A 183 5.59 1.91 -6.88
C SER A 183 6.75 0.96 -7.20
N ARG A 184 7.98 1.36 -6.85
CA ARG A 184 9.09 0.44 -6.65
C ARG A 184 8.76 -0.55 -5.53
N VAL A 185 9.07 -1.83 -5.67
CA VAL A 185 8.89 -2.80 -4.55
C VAL A 185 9.86 -2.57 -3.40
N THR A 186 10.93 -1.82 -3.65
CA THR A 186 11.89 -1.30 -2.69
C THR A 186 11.50 0.06 -2.12
N HIS A 187 10.36 0.63 -2.55
CA HIS A 187 9.83 1.84 -1.93
C HIS A 187 9.44 1.56 -0.46
N ALA A 188 9.28 2.62 0.33
CA ALA A 188 9.02 2.52 1.76
C ALA A 188 7.82 1.64 2.13
N SER A 189 6.66 1.88 1.53
CA SER A 189 5.40 1.20 1.84
C SER A 189 5.47 -0.33 1.65
N PRO A 190 5.87 -0.86 0.47
CA PRO A 190 6.05 -2.31 0.31
C PRO A 190 7.22 -2.87 1.14
N SER A 191 8.27 -2.06 1.38
CA SER A 191 9.44 -2.52 2.14
C SER A 191 9.15 -2.75 3.61
N GLY A 192 8.13 -2.12 4.20
CA GLY A 192 7.71 -2.45 5.57
C GLY A 192 7.23 -3.90 5.75
N CYS A 193 6.96 -4.63 4.66
CA CYS A 193 6.62 -6.05 4.72
C CYS A 193 7.83 -6.97 4.97
N TYR A 194 9.05 -6.52 4.70
CA TYR A 194 10.23 -7.41 4.69
C TYR A 194 11.52 -6.73 5.16
N GLY A 195 11.70 -5.45 4.88
CA GLY A 195 12.96 -4.76 5.02
C GLY A 195 13.19 -4.16 6.41
N HIS A 196 14.46 -4.11 6.79
CA HIS A 196 14.98 -3.45 7.98
C HIS A 196 16.08 -2.47 7.59
N VAL A 197 15.78 -1.17 7.58
CA VAL A 197 16.77 -0.12 7.26
C VAL A 197 16.57 1.14 8.10
N ALA A 198 17.69 1.77 8.45
CA ALA A 198 17.73 3.07 9.12
C ALA A 198 17.59 4.27 8.17
N PHE A 199 17.31 4.03 6.89
CA PHE A 199 16.99 5.08 5.94
C PHE A 199 16.29 4.50 4.70
N ARG A 200 15.07 4.95 4.44
CA ARG A 200 14.19 4.42 3.38
C ARG A 200 14.77 4.45 1.96
N ASP A 201 15.71 5.34 1.68
CA ASP A 201 16.28 5.45 0.33
C ASP A 201 17.40 4.43 0.06
N TRP A 202 17.76 3.59 1.04
CA TRP A 202 18.70 2.47 0.88
C TRP A 202 18.07 1.32 0.07
N GLU A 203 17.62 1.62 -1.14
CA GLU A 203 16.89 0.72 -2.02
C GLU A 203 17.81 -0.26 -2.77
N ALA A 204 19.00 0.18 -3.15
CA ALA A 204 20.11 -0.62 -3.70
C ALA A 204 21.41 -0.32 -2.96
N ASP A 205 22.43 -1.16 -3.18
CA ASP A 205 23.76 -1.00 -2.59
C ASP A 205 24.40 0.34 -2.94
N SER A 206 24.10 0.88 -4.13
CA SER A 206 24.53 2.21 -4.57
C SER A 206 23.96 3.37 -3.76
N ASP A 207 22.90 3.14 -2.98
CA ASP A 207 22.27 4.16 -2.13
C ASP A 207 22.77 4.10 -0.68
N LEU A 208 23.52 3.06 -0.32
CA LEU A 208 24.13 2.91 1.00
C LEU A 208 25.22 3.96 1.24
N PRO A 209 25.55 4.29 2.50
CA PRO A 209 26.52 5.33 2.81
C PRO A 209 27.99 4.89 2.57
N CYS A 210 28.23 3.69 2.04
CA CYS A 210 29.55 3.15 1.74
C CYS A 210 30.00 3.53 0.32
N ASN A 211 31.32 3.56 0.08
CA ASN A 211 31.84 3.82 -1.25
C ASN A 211 31.74 2.59 -2.15
N LYS A 212 31.70 2.83 -3.46
CA LYS A 212 31.74 1.78 -4.48
C LYS A 212 32.99 0.90 -4.30
N GLY A 213 32.78 -0.41 -4.16
CA GLY A 213 33.85 -1.40 -3.98
C GLY A 213 34.23 -1.66 -2.52
N GLU A 214 33.64 -0.95 -1.56
CA GLU A 214 33.82 -1.22 -0.13
C GLU A 214 32.68 -2.09 0.42
N ALA A 215 32.98 -2.90 1.43
CA ALA A 215 31.96 -3.65 2.15
C ALA A 215 31.14 -2.71 3.04
N CYS A 216 29.83 -2.95 3.13
CA CYS A 216 28.93 -2.20 4.00
C CYS A 216 28.49 -3.04 5.20
N ASP A 217 28.28 -2.39 6.35
CA ASP A 217 27.79 -3.06 7.56
C ASP A 217 26.27 -3.28 7.54
N CYS A 218 25.54 -2.67 6.61
CA CYS A 218 24.11 -2.86 6.39
C CYS A 218 23.84 -3.40 4.97
N THR A 219 22.64 -3.92 4.75
CA THR A 219 22.17 -4.44 3.47
C THR A 219 21.07 -3.54 2.89
N ASP A 220 21.04 -3.43 1.56
CA ASP A 220 20.02 -2.67 0.83
C ASP A 220 18.68 -3.44 0.71
N LEU A 221 17.58 -2.72 0.52
CA LEU A 221 16.24 -3.31 0.46
C LEU A 221 16.07 -4.30 -0.70
N ALA A 222 16.64 -4.06 -1.87
CA ALA A 222 16.56 -5.02 -2.98
C ALA A 222 17.24 -6.35 -2.61
N TYR A 223 18.41 -6.27 -1.97
CA TYR A 223 19.12 -7.45 -1.46
C TYR A 223 18.28 -8.18 -0.40
N GLN A 224 17.76 -7.47 0.60
CA GLN A 224 16.93 -8.08 1.65
C GLN A 224 15.70 -8.80 1.07
N LEU A 225 15.01 -8.18 0.10
CA LEU A 225 13.84 -8.79 -0.56
C LEU A 225 14.17 -10.14 -1.20
N VAL A 226 15.29 -10.23 -1.90
CA VAL A 226 15.64 -11.42 -2.70
C VAL A 226 16.35 -12.49 -1.88
N LYS A 227 17.26 -12.07 -1.00
CA LYS A 227 18.18 -12.99 -0.31
C LYS A 227 17.68 -13.39 1.06
N GLU A 228 17.00 -12.48 1.76
CA GLU A 228 16.49 -12.72 3.10
C GLU A 228 15.03 -13.21 3.07
N HIS A 229 14.27 -12.86 2.01
CA HIS A 229 12.87 -13.27 1.84
C HIS A 229 12.58 -14.02 0.52
N PRO A 230 13.28 -15.14 0.23
CA PRO A 230 13.05 -15.92 -1.00
C PRO A 230 11.72 -16.69 -1.01
N ASP A 231 10.95 -16.64 0.07
CA ASP A 231 9.74 -17.44 0.30
C ASP A 231 8.43 -16.63 0.12
N ILE A 232 8.55 -15.34 -0.23
CA ILE A 232 7.42 -14.52 -0.69
C ILE A 232 6.98 -15.03 -2.06
N HIS A 233 5.71 -15.41 -2.18
CA HIS A 233 5.18 -16.10 -3.36
C HIS A 233 4.98 -15.12 -4.50
N VAL A 234 4.44 -13.93 -4.23
CA VAL A 234 4.14 -12.95 -5.28
C VAL A 234 4.81 -11.62 -4.98
N ILE A 235 5.66 -11.13 -5.88
CA ILE A 235 6.30 -9.82 -5.77
C ILE A 235 6.13 -9.07 -7.08
N MET A 236 5.18 -8.14 -7.14
CA MET A 236 4.86 -7.37 -8.34
C MET A 236 5.00 -5.87 -8.12
N GLY A 237 5.75 -5.20 -8.99
CA GLY A 237 5.86 -3.74 -8.99
C GLY A 237 7.03 -3.24 -9.84
N GLY A 238 7.47 -2.03 -9.56
CA GLY A 238 8.61 -1.41 -10.23
C GLY A 238 9.97 -1.80 -9.62
N ALA A 239 10.97 -0.93 -9.83
CA ALA A 239 12.33 -0.98 -9.28
C ALA A 239 13.34 -1.82 -10.05
N GLN A 240 13.10 -2.17 -11.32
CA GLN A 240 14.02 -3.03 -12.06
C GLN A 240 15.47 -2.52 -12.04
N GLU A 241 15.68 -1.20 -12.04
CA GLU A 241 17.02 -0.59 -11.93
C GLU A 241 17.79 -0.94 -10.65
N LYS A 242 17.10 -1.27 -9.55
CA LYS A 242 17.71 -1.60 -8.25
C LYS A 242 18.19 -3.05 -8.15
N PHE A 243 17.83 -3.88 -9.13
CA PHE A 243 18.11 -5.32 -9.16
C PHE A 243 19.21 -5.70 -10.15
N TYR A 244 19.58 -4.79 -11.06
CA TYR A 244 20.53 -5.05 -12.15
C TYR A 244 21.86 -4.32 -11.91
N PRO A 245 22.99 -4.91 -12.32
CA PRO A 245 24.30 -4.26 -12.25
C PRO A 245 24.34 -2.94 -13.01
N GLU A 246 25.17 -2.02 -12.53
CA GLU A 246 25.45 -0.76 -13.22
C GLU A 246 25.91 -1.03 -14.67
N GLY A 247 25.36 -0.26 -15.60
CA GLY A 247 25.69 -0.36 -17.03
C GLY A 247 24.83 -1.35 -17.81
N VAL A 248 24.16 -2.30 -17.15
CA VAL A 248 23.28 -3.28 -17.80
C VAL A 248 21.95 -2.63 -18.19
N THR A 249 21.58 -2.73 -19.47
CA THR A 249 20.29 -2.25 -19.99
C THR A 249 19.13 -3.03 -19.40
N LEU A 250 18.06 -2.32 -19.00
CA LEU A 250 16.90 -2.94 -18.37
C LEU A 250 15.93 -3.54 -19.41
N PRO A 251 15.44 -4.79 -19.22
CA PRO A 251 14.50 -5.42 -20.15
C PRO A 251 13.20 -4.65 -20.37
N SER A 252 12.65 -4.03 -19.32
CA SER A 252 11.39 -3.28 -19.43
C SER A 252 11.54 -1.86 -19.98
N ASN A 253 12.77 -1.32 -20.03
CA ASN A 253 13.07 0.00 -20.57
C ASN A 253 14.52 0.06 -21.05
N THR A 254 14.71 -0.06 -22.36
CA THR A 254 16.03 -0.10 -23.00
C THR A 254 16.81 1.22 -22.92
N SER A 255 16.16 2.32 -22.52
CA SER A 255 16.84 3.61 -22.27
C SER A 255 17.36 3.74 -20.84
N ALA A 256 16.98 2.84 -19.93
CA ALA A 256 17.41 2.83 -18.54
C ALA A 256 18.44 1.72 -18.28
N LYS A 257 19.25 1.91 -17.23
CA LYS A 257 20.30 0.97 -16.82
C LYS A 257 20.15 0.60 -15.35
N GLY A 258 20.71 -0.55 -14.99
CA GLY A 258 20.88 -0.98 -13.60
C GLY A 258 21.72 0.01 -12.80
N LYS A 259 21.56 -0.03 -11.48
CA LYS A 259 22.22 0.87 -10.53
C LYS A 259 23.15 0.17 -9.55
N ARG A 260 23.17 -1.17 -9.50
CA ARG A 260 23.94 -1.88 -8.48
C ARG A 260 25.45 -1.79 -8.71
N TRP A 261 26.18 -1.37 -7.70
CA TRP A 261 27.65 -1.24 -7.75
C TRP A 261 28.38 -2.54 -7.43
N ASP A 262 27.72 -3.44 -6.71
CA ASP A 262 28.22 -4.76 -6.31
C ASP A 262 28.26 -5.81 -7.44
N GLY A 263 27.83 -5.44 -8.65
CA GLY A 263 27.85 -6.30 -9.82
C GLY A 263 26.80 -7.42 -9.80
N LYS A 264 25.89 -7.45 -8.80
CA LYS A 264 24.89 -8.51 -8.68
C LYS A 264 23.70 -8.28 -9.59
N ASN A 265 23.20 -9.38 -10.15
CA ASN A 265 21.89 -9.42 -10.80
C ASN A 265 20.91 -10.15 -9.89
N LEU A 266 20.21 -9.39 -9.05
CA LEU A 266 19.31 -9.95 -8.04
C LEU A 266 18.09 -10.65 -8.65
N ALA A 267 17.66 -10.27 -9.86
CA ALA A 267 16.59 -11.00 -10.56
C ALA A 267 17.06 -12.43 -10.89
N GLN A 268 18.26 -12.55 -11.47
CA GLN A 268 18.86 -13.86 -11.78
C GLN A 268 19.17 -14.67 -10.51
N GLU A 269 19.62 -14.02 -9.43
CA GLU A 269 19.84 -14.70 -8.15
C GLU A 269 18.53 -15.22 -7.53
N TRP A 270 17.43 -14.47 -7.65
CA TRP A 270 16.11 -14.92 -7.23
C TRP A 270 15.68 -16.18 -8.00
N GLU A 271 15.76 -16.15 -9.33
CA GLU A 271 15.43 -17.31 -10.18
C GLU A 271 16.30 -18.52 -9.84
N SER A 272 17.60 -18.30 -9.65
CA SER A 272 18.53 -19.36 -9.25
C SER A 272 18.14 -19.97 -7.90
N THR A 273 17.73 -19.14 -6.94
CA THR A 273 17.26 -19.60 -5.62
C THR A 273 15.99 -20.44 -5.74
N GLN A 274 15.00 -19.99 -6.53
CA GLN A 274 13.76 -20.76 -6.73
C GLN A 274 14.03 -22.09 -7.44
N LYS A 275 14.91 -22.09 -8.44
CA LYS A 275 15.36 -23.30 -9.14
C LYS A 275 16.04 -24.29 -8.19
N THR A 276 16.95 -23.83 -7.35
CA THR A 276 17.64 -24.69 -6.36
C THR A 276 16.66 -25.28 -5.34
N LYS A 277 15.60 -24.54 -4.98
CA LYS A 277 14.52 -25.04 -4.10
C LYS A 277 13.51 -25.95 -4.83
N GLY A 278 13.67 -26.21 -6.13
CA GLY A 278 12.79 -27.10 -6.90
C GLY A 278 11.37 -26.54 -7.10
N ARG A 279 11.20 -25.22 -7.06
CA ARG A 279 9.88 -24.55 -7.13
C ARG A 279 9.48 -24.26 -8.57
N LYS A 280 8.17 -24.20 -8.82
CA LYS A 280 7.64 -23.62 -10.07
C LYS A 280 7.61 -22.11 -9.93
N TYR A 281 8.44 -21.42 -10.70
CA TYR A 281 8.57 -19.97 -10.61
C TYR A 281 8.56 -19.31 -12.00
N ILE A 282 8.20 -18.03 -12.02
CA ILE A 282 8.25 -17.19 -13.21
C ILE A 282 8.79 -15.80 -12.89
N TYR A 283 9.64 -15.29 -13.77
CA TYR A 283 10.08 -13.89 -13.74
C TYR A 283 9.54 -13.14 -14.95
N ALA A 284 8.73 -12.11 -14.70
CA ALA A 284 8.18 -11.21 -15.71
C ALA A 284 8.98 -9.89 -15.72
N ASP A 285 9.89 -9.78 -16.67
CA ASP A 285 10.87 -8.69 -16.79
C ASP A 285 10.41 -7.52 -17.68
N SER A 286 9.29 -7.69 -18.40
CA SER A 286 8.73 -6.71 -19.32
C SER A 286 7.20 -6.84 -19.38
N PRO A 287 6.48 -5.73 -19.68
CA PRO A 287 5.03 -5.74 -19.90
C PRO A 287 4.58 -6.82 -20.89
N GLU A 288 5.36 -7.04 -21.94
CA GLU A 288 5.10 -8.00 -23.01
C GLU A 288 5.20 -9.45 -22.52
N THR A 289 6.19 -9.75 -21.68
CA THR A 289 6.32 -11.06 -21.02
C THR A 289 5.18 -11.27 -20.03
N PHE A 290 4.87 -10.26 -19.22
CA PHE A 290 3.82 -10.33 -18.18
C PHE A 290 2.45 -10.73 -18.75
N ASN A 291 2.03 -10.10 -19.84
CA ASN A 291 0.72 -10.36 -20.46
C ASN A 291 0.58 -11.75 -21.08
N LYS A 292 1.68 -12.48 -21.28
CA LYS A 292 1.68 -13.82 -21.88
C LYS A 292 1.75 -14.94 -20.83
N ILE A 293 2.00 -14.60 -19.57
CA ILE A 293 2.16 -15.58 -18.49
C ILE A 293 0.80 -16.08 -18.02
N LYS A 294 0.67 -17.40 -17.90
CA LYS A 294 -0.41 -18.07 -17.18
C LYS A 294 0.03 -18.28 -15.74
N PHE A 295 -0.38 -17.38 -14.84
CA PHE A 295 0.10 -17.39 -13.47
C PHE A 295 -0.36 -18.63 -12.69
N GLU A 296 -1.44 -19.31 -13.10
CA GLU A 296 -1.88 -20.56 -12.48
C GLU A 296 -0.89 -21.73 -12.59
N GLU A 297 0.12 -21.64 -13.47
CA GLU A 297 1.12 -22.70 -13.66
C GLU A 297 2.29 -22.58 -12.67
N TYR A 298 2.37 -21.50 -11.89
CA TYR A 298 3.51 -21.15 -11.06
C TYR A 298 3.11 -20.89 -9.60
N ASP A 299 3.95 -21.31 -8.66
CA ASP A 299 3.77 -21.05 -7.23
C ASP A 299 4.43 -19.73 -6.81
N TYR A 300 5.47 -19.30 -7.53
CA TYR A 300 6.26 -18.10 -7.26
C TYR A 300 6.33 -17.17 -8.48
N ALA A 301 6.05 -15.89 -8.29
CA ALA A 301 6.06 -14.90 -9.36
C ALA A 301 6.80 -13.62 -8.93
N LEU A 302 7.85 -13.29 -9.65
CA LEU A 302 8.52 -12.00 -9.57
C LEU A 302 8.17 -11.19 -10.81
N SER A 303 7.68 -9.98 -10.63
CA SER A 303 7.47 -9.03 -11.72
C SER A 303 8.13 -7.70 -11.38
N LYS A 304 8.95 -7.21 -12.30
CA LYS A 304 9.73 -5.98 -12.16
C LYS A 304 9.69 -5.18 -13.45
N PHE A 305 9.17 -3.97 -13.36
CA PHE A 305 9.15 -3.05 -14.49
C PHE A 305 9.88 -1.75 -14.16
N ALA A 306 10.32 -1.03 -15.18
CA ALA A 306 10.67 0.37 -15.09
C ALA A 306 9.38 1.14 -14.79
N LEU A 307 9.44 2.04 -13.81
CA LEU A 307 8.30 2.87 -13.39
C LEU A 307 7.62 3.51 -14.61
N HIS A 308 6.43 3.02 -14.96
CA HIS A 308 5.55 3.67 -15.92
C HIS A 308 4.09 3.28 -15.69
N VAL A 309 3.20 4.21 -16.04
CA VAL A 309 1.73 4.24 -15.93
C VAL A 309 1.01 2.93 -16.35
N LYS A 310 1.65 2.06 -17.15
CA LYS A 310 1.10 0.75 -17.56
C LYS A 310 0.99 -0.28 -16.42
N LEU A 311 1.71 -0.08 -15.31
CA LEU A 311 1.68 -0.99 -14.15
C LEU A 311 0.30 -1.09 -13.49
N TYR A 312 -0.48 0.00 -13.51
CA TYR A 312 -1.82 0.07 -12.91
C TYR A 312 -2.81 -0.89 -13.59
N LEU A 313 -2.83 -0.92 -14.93
CA LEU A 313 -3.73 -1.77 -15.71
C LEU A 313 -3.37 -3.26 -15.59
N MET A 314 -2.08 -3.57 -15.46
CA MET A 314 -1.59 -4.94 -15.32
C MET A 314 -1.90 -5.53 -13.96
N ILE A 315 -1.69 -4.76 -12.89
CA ILE A 315 -2.03 -5.18 -11.52
C ILE A 315 -3.54 -5.36 -11.36
N ALA A 316 -4.35 -4.47 -11.94
CA ALA A 316 -5.81 -4.59 -11.93
C ALA A 316 -6.29 -5.87 -12.64
N SER A 317 -5.59 -6.34 -13.66
CA SER A 317 -5.86 -7.62 -14.32
C SER A 317 -5.60 -8.80 -13.39
N VAL A 318 -4.44 -8.85 -12.74
CA VAL A 318 -4.08 -9.93 -11.80
C VAL A 318 -5.07 -10.02 -10.63
N ILE A 319 -5.45 -8.89 -10.02
CA ILE A 319 -6.43 -8.88 -8.93
C ILE A 319 -7.77 -9.48 -9.39
N LYS A 320 -8.22 -9.17 -10.61
CA LYS A 320 -9.46 -9.73 -11.18
C LYS A 320 -9.39 -11.25 -11.40
N THR A 321 -8.26 -11.78 -11.84
CA THR A 321 -8.09 -13.23 -12.03
C THR A 321 -7.87 -13.96 -10.71
N SER A 322 -7.17 -13.36 -9.75
CA SER A 322 -6.90 -13.97 -8.44
C SER A 322 -8.13 -14.03 -7.53
N TYR A 323 -9.12 -13.14 -7.70
CA TYR A 323 -10.41 -13.25 -7.00
C TYR A 323 -11.14 -14.58 -7.28
N PHE A 324 -10.79 -15.31 -8.36
CA PHE A 324 -11.31 -16.64 -8.66
C PHE A 324 -10.42 -17.81 -8.20
N ALA A 325 -9.19 -17.56 -7.72
CA ALA A 325 -8.23 -18.61 -7.36
C ALA A 325 -8.04 -18.80 -5.84
N PHE A 326 -8.71 -18.00 -5.00
CA PHE A 326 -8.56 -18.03 -3.54
C PHE A 326 -9.67 -18.76 -2.76
N ASP A 327 -10.57 -19.48 -3.46
CA ASP A 327 -11.58 -20.35 -2.82
C ASP A 327 -10.96 -21.61 -2.19
#